data_AF-A0A355QGT2-F1
#
_entry.id   AF-A0A355QGT2-F1
#
_cell.length_a   1.000
_cell.length_b   1.000
_cell.length_c   1.000
_cell.angle_alpha   90.00
_cell.angle_beta   90.00
_cell.angle_gamma   90.00
#
_symmetry.space_group_name_H-M   'P 1'
#
loop_
_entity.id
_entity.type
_entity.pdbx_description
1 polymer ?
#
loop_
_entity_poly.entity_id
_entity_poly.type
_entity_poly.pdbx_seq_one_letter_code
_entity_poly.pdbx_strand_id
1 'polypeptide(L)' 'VTDTCTYFTPIIGDVTGTAMTDSAKWAYYAPGNLGLEVVFGSTEDCVESAVVGRVVRDEGIWAGA' A
#
# COMPACT_ATOMS: atom_id res chain seq x y z
N VAL A 1 3.84 13.45 8.94
CA VAL A 1 2.75 12.50 9.25
C VAL A 1 2.78 12.25 10.75
N THR A 2 1.63 12.31 11.43
CA THR A 2 1.48 11.97 12.87
C THR A 2 0.90 10.56 13.00
N ASP A 3 0.84 10.00 14.23
CA ASP A 3 0.23 8.69 14.49
C ASP A 3 -1.30 8.72 14.29
N THR A 4 -1.70 8.65 13.03
CA THR A 4 -3.09 8.67 12.60
C THR A 4 -3.26 7.90 11.30
N CYS A 5 -4.49 7.47 11.03
CA CYS A 5 -4.81 6.76 9.80
C CYS A 5 -4.79 7.73 8.60
N THR A 6 -3.89 7.49 7.65
CA THR A 6 -3.75 8.33 6.44
C THR A 6 -4.86 8.12 5.40
N TYR A 7 -5.70 7.09 5.57
CA TYR A 7 -6.78 6.73 4.66
C TYR A 7 -8.18 7.20 5.10
N PHE A 8 -8.33 7.78 6.29
CA PHE A 8 -9.63 8.27 6.77
C PHE A 8 -9.75 9.79 6.63
N THR A 9 -8.73 10.50 7.11
CA THR A 9 -8.55 11.92 6.82
C THR A 9 -7.38 12.01 5.86
N PRO A 10 -7.60 12.19 4.54
CA PRO A 10 -6.50 12.24 3.58
C PRO A 10 -5.62 13.46 3.88
N ILE A 11 -4.50 13.22 4.58
CA ILE A 11 -3.39 14.16 4.74
C ILE A 11 -2.48 14.07 3.51
N ILE A 12 -2.53 12.94 2.80
CA ILE A 12 -1.87 12.74 1.52
C ILE A 12 -2.77 13.39 0.47
N GLY A 13 -2.22 14.28 -0.36
CA GLY A 13 -2.95 15.08 -1.38
C GLY A 13 -3.57 14.23 -2.49
N ASP A 14 -3.72 14.76 -3.71
CA ASP A 14 -4.26 14.01 -4.85
C ASP A 14 -3.38 12.80 -5.20
N VAL A 15 -3.66 11.66 -4.56
CA VAL A 15 -3.02 10.37 -4.86
C VAL A 15 -3.84 9.73 -5.98
N THR A 16 -3.18 9.51 -7.11
CA THR A 16 -3.76 8.76 -8.23
C THR A 16 -2.87 7.57 -8.54
N GLY A 17 -3.46 6.48 -9.02
CA GLY A 17 -2.75 5.26 -9.38
C GLY A 17 -2.74 4.22 -8.26
N THR A 18 -1.60 3.53 -8.11
CA THR A 18 -1.45 2.36 -7.24
C THR A 18 -0.58 2.69 -6.03
N ALA A 19 -1.04 2.33 -4.85
CA ALA A 19 -0.25 2.35 -3.62
C ALA A 19 0.07 0.94 -3.14
N MET A 20 1.21 0.77 -2.50
CA MET A 20 1.60 -0.48 -1.85
C MET A 20 1.66 -0.30 -0.34
N THR A 21 1.23 -1.30 0.43
CA THR A 21 1.25 -1.25 1.89
C THR A 21 1.46 -2.64 2.50
N ASP A 22 2.08 -2.66 3.69
CA ASP A 22 2.19 -3.82 4.59
C ASP A 22 1.12 -3.82 5.69
N SER A 23 0.19 -2.87 5.66
CA SER A 23 -0.94 -2.79 6.60
C SER A 23 -2.21 -3.35 5.98
N ALA A 24 -2.67 -4.51 6.47
CA ALA A 24 -3.91 -5.13 6.01
C ALA A 24 -5.14 -4.22 6.21
N LYS A 25 -5.16 -3.45 7.32
CA LYS A 25 -6.21 -2.48 7.61
C LYS A 25 -6.23 -1.36 6.57
N TRP A 26 -5.06 -0.81 6.23
CA TRP A 26 -4.97 0.23 5.21
C TRP A 26 -5.39 -0.32 3.85
N ALA A 27 -4.91 -1.52 3.50
CA ALA A 27 -5.20 -2.15 2.22
C ALA A 27 -6.70 -2.41 1.99
N TYR A 28 -7.42 -2.72 3.05
CA TYR A 28 -8.86 -2.93 3.00
C TYR A 28 -9.65 -1.62 2.79
N TYR A 29 -9.30 -0.55 3.52
CA TYR A 29 -10.10 0.68 3.53
C TYR A 29 -9.70 1.72 2.47
N ALA A 30 -8.43 1.76 2.07
CA ALA A 30 -7.92 2.79 1.18
C ALA A 30 -8.59 2.82 -0.21
N PRO A 31 -8.95 1.69 -0.86
CA PRO A 31 -9.66 1.75 -2.13
C PRO A 31 -10.99 2.52 -2.03
N GLY A 32 -11.77 2.25 -0.99
CA GLY A 32 -13.07 2.90 -0.79
C GLY A 32 -12.96 4.36 -0.34
N ASN A 33 -11.95 4.70 0.46
CA ASN A 33 -11.83 6.05 1.03
C ASN A 33 -11.01 7.02 0.17
N LEU A 34 -10.00 6.52 -0.55
CA LEU A 34 -9.04 7.32 -1.30
C LEU A 34 -9.14 7.11 -2.83
N GLY A 35 -9.89 6.11 -3.30
CA GLY A 35 -10.08 5.86 -4.74
C GLY A 35 -8.83 5.37 -5.46
N LEU A 36 -7.91 4.71 -4.74
CA LEU A 36 -6.66 4.19 -5.27
C LEU A 36 -6.66 2.66 -5.36
N GLU A 37 -5.85 2.13 -6.27
CA GLU A 37 -5.58 0.69 -6.34
C GLU A 37 -4.55 0.31 -5.27
N VAL A 38 -4.72 -0.85 -4.62
CA VAL A 38 -3.81 -1.29 -3.56
C VAL A 38 -3.14 -2.60 -3.90
N VAL A 39 -1.82 -2.64 -3.67
CA VAL A 39 -1.05 -3.88 -3.53
C VAL A 39 -0.71 -4.10 -2.06
N PHE A 40 -1.10 -5.25 -1.53
CA PHE A 40 -0.67 -5.69 -0.20
C PHE A 40 0.61 -6.52 -0.33
N GLY A 41 1.60 -6.20 0.51
CA GLY A 41 2.96 -6.77 0.45
C GLY A 41 3.60 -6.88 1.83
N SER A 42 4.80 -7.45 1.89
CA SER A 42 5.67 -7.28 3.05
C SER A 42 6.29 -5.87 3.07
N THR A 43 6.89 -5.47 4.20
CA THR A 43 7.66 -4.23 4.27
C THR A 43 8.83 -4.23 3.28
N GLU A 44 9.46 -5.38 3.05
CA GLU A 44 10.57 -5.53 2.09
C GLU A 44 10.08 -5.28 0.66
N ASP A 45 8.96 -5.89 0.26
CA ASP A 45 8.35 -5.65 -1.06
C ASP A 45 8.01 -4.17 -1.27
N CYS A 46 7.49 -3.50 -0.22
CA CYS A 46 7.16 -2.07 -0.29
C CYS A 46 8.41 -1.22 -0.54
N VAL A 47 9.51 -1.51 0.16
CA VAL A 47 10.79 -0.78 0.02
C VAL A 47 11.40 -1.03 -1.35
N GLU A 48 11.47 -2.29 -1.80
CA GLU A 48 12.03 -2.62 -3.12
C GLU A 48 11.21 -1.99 -4.24
N SER A 49 9.88 -2.08 -4.18
CA SER A 49 8.98 -1.47 -5.15
C SER A 49 9.18 0.05 -5.25
N ALA A 50 9.36 0.72 -4.10
CA ALA A 50 9.62 2.15 -4.05
C ALA A 50 10.98 2.52 -4.67
N VAL A 51 12.02 1.69 -4.47
CA VAL A 51 13.35 1.91 -5.06
C VAL A 51 13.34 1.72 -6.58
N VAL A 52 12.68 0.68 -7.08
CA VAL A 52 12.64 0.36 -8.53
C VAL A 52 11.59 1.18 -9.29
N GLY A 53 10.60 1.74 -8.58
CA GLY A 53 9.53 2.55 -9.17
C GLY A 53 8.43 1.74 -9.86
N ARG A 54 8.30 0.45 -9.52
CA ARG A 54 7.23 -0.44 -9.99
C ARG A 54 6.96 -1.50 -8.92
N VAL A 55 5.78 -2.13 -8.99
CA VAL A 55 5.44 -3.22 -8.07
C VAL A 55 6.42 -4.39 -8.26
N VAL A 56 7.11 -4.74 -7.19
CA VAL A 56 7.92 -5.94 -7.01
C VAL A 56 7.36 -6.66 -5.79
N ARG A 57 7.12 -7.96 -5.94
CA ARG A 57 6.58 -8.78 -4.87
C ARG A 57 7.27 -10.13 -4.89
N ASP A 58 7.78 -10.56 -3.75
CA ASP A 58 8.20 -11.93 -3.56
C ASP A 58 6.96 -12.82 -3.53
N GLU A 59 6.76 -13.63 -4.56
CA GLU A 59 5.64 -14.58 -4.60
C GLU A 59 5.84 -15.76 -3.63
N GLY A 60 7.07 -15.98 -3.15
CA GLY A 60 7.39 -17.06 -2.21
C GLY A 60 6.71 -16.91 -0.85
N ILE A 61 6.50 -15.68 -0.38
CA ILE A 61 5.78 -15.42 0.88
C ILE A 61 4.25 -15.63 0.76
N TRP A 62 3.71 -15.64 -0.46
CA TRP A 62 2.29 -15.87 -0.74
C TRP A 62 2.00 -17.28 -1.23
N ALA A 63 3.03 -18.08 -1.49
CA ALA A 63 2.91 -19.45 -1.96
C ALA A 63 2.36 -20.36 -0.86
N GLY A 64 1.02 -20.41 -0.74
CA GLY A 64 0.30 -21.22 0.24
C GLY A 64 -0.77 -20.48 1.04
N ALA A 65 -0.97 -19.17 0.79
CA ALA A 65 -2.10 -18.40 1.31
C ALA A 65 -3.40 -18.69 0.53
#